data_AF-A0A849EN52-F1
#
_entry.id   AF-A0A849EN52-F1
#
_cell.length_a   1.000
_cell.length_b   1.000
_cell.length_c   1.000
_cell.angle_alpha   90.00
_cell.angle_beta   90.00
_cell.angle_gamma   90.00
#
_symmetry.space_group_name_H-M   'P 1'
#
loop_
_entity.id
_entity.type
_entity.pdbx_description
1 polymer ?
#
loop_
_entity_poly.entity_id
_entity_poly.type
_entity_poly.pdbx_seq_one_letter_code
_entity_poly.pdbx_strand_id
1 'polypeptide(L)'
;MITYSYNNIRNDFNKMWGDFMNVKYQAISNLNVACVYYRSFGNLKNVITIEVRKSPTSKWKTDTYKIKAVSSKYGEFNKIEEIQVENRKYSYPHLYIKELQFDEKWDVLNLIKNDTVTLFVENQNYEFISPVRE
;
A
#
# COMPACT_ATOMS: atom_id res chain seq x y z
N MET A 1 -6.95 5.09 -11.22
CA MET A 1 -6.06 4.43 -10.24
C MET A 1 -5.37 3.27 -10.92
N ILE A 2 -4.20 2.84 -10.43
CA ILE A 2 -3.48 1.67 -10.95
C ILE A 2 -3.04 0.82 -9.76
N THR A 3 -3.52 -0.42 -9.70
CA THR A 3 -3.24 -1.34 -8.58
C THR A 3 -1.93 -2.07 -8.82
N TYR A 4 -1.11 -2.19 -7.78
CA TYR A 4 0.08 -3.02 -7.82
C TYR A 4 -0.29 -4.48 -7.56
N SER A 5 0.38 -5.40 -8.23
CA SER A 5 0.15 -6.84 -8.08
C SER A 5 0.91 -7.38 -6.88
N TYR A 6 0.25 -8.18 -6.04
CA TYR A 6 0.90 -8.80 -4.90
C TYR A 6 1.80 -9.95 -5.33
N ASN A 7 3.05 -9.95 -4.86
CA ASN A 7 4.05 -10.95 -5.16
C ASN A 7 4.07 -12.06 -4.08
N ASN A 8 3.36 -13.16 -4.34
CA ASN A 8 3.16 -14.24 -3.37
C ASN A 8 4.34 -15.24 -3.29
N ILE A 9 5.59 -14.77 -3.22
CA ILE A 9 6.78 -15.65 -3.14
C ILE A 9 6.75 -16.55 -1.90
N ARG A 10 6.18 -16.06 -0.80
CA ARG A 10 6.19 -16.74 0.51
C ARG A 10 4.97 -17.64 0.75
N ASN A 11 4.08 -17.77 -0.24
CA ASN A 11 2.82 -18.52 -0.14
C ASN A 11 1.96 -18.12 1.09
N ASP A 12 1.95 -16.81 1.36
CA ASP A 12 1.26 -16.18 2.48
C ASP A 12 -0.07 -15.52 2.07
N PHE A 13 -0.38 -15.46 0.77
CA PHE A 13 -1.69 -15.06 0.30
C PHE A 13 -2.77 -16.06 0.74
N ASN A 14 -3.88 -15.53 1.27
CA ASN A 14 -5.07 -16.33 1.60
C ASN A 14 -6.17 -16.15 0.54
N LYS A 15 -6.59 -14.89 0.30
CA LYS A 15 -7.67 -14.54 -0.63
C LYS A 15 -7.71 -13.04 -0.89
N MET A 16 -8.44 -12.61 -1.92
CA MET A 16 -8.81 -11.20 -2.09
C MET A 16 -10.07 -10.85 -1.30
N TRP A 17 -10.15 -9.62 -0.80
CA TRP A 17 -11.34 -9.05 -0.18
C TRP A 17 -11.56 -7.62 -0.65
N GLY A 18 -12.42 -7.45 -1.66
CA GLY A 18 -12.53 -6.18 -2.39
C GLY A 18 -11.18 -5.85 -3.03
N ASP A 19 -10.70 -4.62 -2.83
CA ASP A 19 -9.41 -4.14 -3.34
C ASP A 19 -8.19 -4.57 -2.48
N PHE A 20 -8.43 -5.32 -1.40
CA PHE A 20 -7.36 -5.75 -0.48
C PHE A 20 -6.95 -7.20 -0.71
N MET A 21 -5.65 -7.43 -0.58
CA MET A 21 -5.08 -8.77 -0.47
C MET A 21 -5.07 -9.17 1.00
N ASN A 22 -5.70 -10.29 1.34
CA ASN A 22 -5.59 -10.87 2.67
C ASN A 22 -4.37 -11.79 2.71
N VAL A 23 -3.40 -11.46 3.58
CA VAL A 23 -2.12 -12.16 3.72
C VAL A 23 -1.92 -12.65 5.15
N LYS A 24 -1.22 -13.77 5.31
CA LYS A 24 -0.85 -14.33 6.61
C LYS A 24 0.16 -13.42 7.30
N TYR A 25 -0.04 -13.21 8.59
CA TYR A 25 0.89 -12.48 9.45
C TYR A 25 1.11 -13.28 10.73
N GLN A 26 2.34 -13.68 10.98
CA GLN A 26 2.68 -14.65 12.04
C GLN A 26 1.81 -15.93 11.97
N ALA A 27 1.80 -16.75 13.02
CA ALA A 27 1.14 -18.06 13.00
C ALA A 27 -0.40 -18.00 13.03
N ILE A 28 -1.00 -16.90 13.53
CA ILE A 28 -2.44 -16.86 13.86
C ILE A 28 -3.15 -15.56 13.45
N SER A 29 -2.48 -14.65 12.74
CA SER A 29 -3.07 -13.37 12.35
C SER A 29 -3.06 -13.21 10.83
N ASN A 30 -3.91 -12.31 10.35
CA ASN A 30 -3.94 -11.92 8.94
C ASN A 30 -3.99 -10.40 8.83
N LEU A 31 -3.44 -9.89 7.73
CA LEU A 31 -3.48 -8.48 7.34
C LEU A 31 -4.25 -8.36 6.03
N ASN A 32 -4.97 -7.26 5.88
CA ASN A 32 -5.51 -6.82 4.61
C ASN A 32 -4.60 -5.70 4.10
N VAL A 33 -4.00 -5.89 2.95
CA VAL A 33 -3.01 -4.95 2.40
C VAL A 33 -3.37 -4.60 0.96
N ALA A 34 -3.24 -3.31 0.61
CA ALA A 34 -3.48 -2.82 -0.74
C ALA A 34 -2.42 -1.78 -1.10
N CYS A 35 -1.85 -1.88 -2.31
CA CYS A 35 -0.90 -0.92 -2.85
C CYS A 35 -1.43 -0.37 -4.17
N VAL A 36 -1.65 0.94 -4.24
CA VAL A 36 -2.35 1.57 -5.36
C VAL A 36 -1.73 2.92 -5.70
N TYR A 37 -1.54 3.17 -6.98
CA TYR A 37 -1.28 4.50 -7.50
C TYR A 37 -2.59 5.26 -7.77
N TYR A 38 -2.65 6.49 -7.28
CA TYR A 38 -3.72 7.45 -7.51
C TYR A 38 -3.19 8.71 -8.18
N ARG A 39 -3.83 9.13 -9.28
CA ARG A 39 -3.60 10.48 -9.83
C ARG A 39 -4.08 11.56 -8.86
N SER A 40 -5.17 11.29 -8.15
CA SER A 40 -5.70 12.12 -7.08
C SER A 40 -6.24 11.24 -5.96
N PHE A 41 -5.86 11.53 -4.72
CA PHE A 41 -6.33 10.85 -3.52
C PHE A 41 -6.55 11.91 -2.44
N GLY A 42 -7.81 12.25 -2.18
CA GLY A 42 -8.15 13.40 -1.34
C GLY A 42 -7.58 14.70 -1.90
N ASN A 43 -6.86 15.44 -1.06
CA ASN A 43 -6.15 16.66 -1.42
C ASN A 43 -4.75 16.41 -2.03
N LEU A 44 -4.31 15.16 -2.16
CA LEU A 44 -3.00 14.80 -2.69
C LEU A 44 -3.09 14.42 -4.16
N LYS A 45 -2.02 14.70 -4.92
CA LYS A 45 -1.89 14.36 -6.34
C LYS A 45 -0.72 13.40 -6.56
N ASN A 46 -0.86 12.53 -7.55
CA ASN A 46 0.18 11.61 -8.02
C ASN A 46 0.84 10.85 -6.87
N VAL A 47 0.05 10.04 -6.17
CA VAL A 47 0.51 9.33 -4.98
C VAL A 47 0.50 7.83 -5.17
N ILE A 48 1.48 7.14 -4.60
CA ILE A 48 1.38 5.72 -4.31
C ILE A 48 0.94 5.59 -2.86
N THR A 49 -0.08 4.77 -2.61
CA THR A 49 -0.54 4.46 -1.27
C THR A 49 -0.29 3.00 -0.96
N ILE A 50 0.08 2.72 0.29
CA ILE A 50 -0.09 1.41 0.90
C ILE A 50 -1.05 1.57 2.07
N GLU A 51 -2.14 0.82 2.01
CA GLU A 51 -3.10 0.74 3.09
C GLU A 51 -3.01 -0.62 3.77
N VAL A 52 -2.92 -0.61 5.10
CA VAL A 52 -2.90 -1.81 5.93
C VAL A 52 -4.11 -1.78 6.84
N ARG A 53 -4.92 -2.83 6.79
CA ARG A 53 -6.08 -3.01 7.66
C ARG A 53 -5.98 -4.31 8.42
N LYS A 54 -6.52 -4.29 9.62
CA LYS A 54 -6.75 -5.50 10.40
C LYS A 54 -7.83 -6.33 9.70
N SER A 55 -7.55 -7.62 9.48
CA SER A 55 -8.61 -8.56 9.10
C SER A 55 -9.54 -8.81 10.30
N PRO A 56 -10.86 -8.94 10.13
CA PRO A 56 -11.80 -9.21 11.24
C PRO A 56 -11.48 -10.46 12.07
N THR A 57 -10.78 -11.44 11.50
CA THR A 57 -10.36 -12.66 12.21
C THR A 57 -9.00 -12.52 12.91
N SER A 58 -8.33 -11.38 12.75
CA SER A 58 -6.98 -11.15 13.24
C SER A 58 -6.97 -10.81 14.73
N LYS A 59 -6.04 -11.39 15.50
CA LYS A 59 -5.79 -11.00 16.90
C LYS A 59 -4.81 -9.84 17.03
N TRP A 60 -4.38 -9.30 15.89
CA TRP A 60 -3.45 -8.17 15.75
C TRP A 60 -3.89 -6.92 16.54
N LYS A 61 -2.97 -6.34 17.33
CA LYS A 61 -3.12 -5.04 18.01
C LYS A 61 -2.28 -3.98 17.28
N THR A 62 -2.91 -3.34 16.30
CA THR A 62 -2.37 -2.31 15.38
C THR A 62 -1.35 -1.34 15.98
N ASP A 63 -1.60 -0.89 17.20
CA ASP A 63 -0.89 0.25 17.81
C ASP A 63 0.53 -0.07 18.27
N THR A 64 0.95 -1.34 18.20
CA THR A 64 2.25 -1.81 18.71
C THR A 64 3.26 -2.16 17.63
N TYR A 65 2.84 -2.20 16.36
CA TYR A 65 3.67 -2.74 15.29
C TYR A 65 4.49 -1.67 14.58
N LYS A 66 5.77 -1.98 14.39
CA LYS A 66 6.67 -1.23 13.53
C LYS A 66 6.37 -1.59 12.08
N ILE A 67 5.66 -0.68 11.41
CA ILE A 67 5.28 -0.81 10.01
C ILE A 67 5.97 0.29 9.21
N LYS A 68 6.59 -0.09 8.09
CA LYS A 68 7.28 0.80 7.15
C LYS A 68 6.97 0.36 5.73
N ALA A 69 6.85 1.31 4.80
CA ALA A 69 6.75 0.99 3.37
C ALA A 69 7.87 1.70 2.60
N VAL A 70 8.45 1.00 1.63
CA VAL A 70 9.56 1.49 0.79
C VAL A 70 9.28 1.13 -0.66
N SER A 71 9.36 2.11 -1.55
CA SER A 71 9.42 1.91 -2.99
C SER A 71 10.87 1.73 -3.42
N SER A 72 11.11 0.76 -4.29
CA SER A 72 12.41 0.54 -4.93
C SER A 72 12.91 1.75 -5.73
N LYS A 73 11.98 2.56 -6.26
CA LYS A 73 12.29 3.77 -7.05
C LYS A 73 12.26 5.05 -6.23
N TYR A 74 11.30 5.18 -5.33
CA TYR A 74 10.96 6.46 -4.69
C TYR A 74 11.39 6.50 -3.22
N GLY A 75 11.83 5.39 -2.65
CA GLY A 75 12.25 5.31 -1.26
C GLY A 75 11.08 5.22 -0.28
N GLU A 76 11.31 5.67 0.95
CA GLU A 76 10.39 5.47 2.07
C GLU A 76 9.10 6.30 1.95
N PHE A 77 8.01 5.71 2.42
CA PHE A 77 6.67 6.30 2.48
C PHE A 77 6.46 7.01 3.83
N ASN A 78 5.63 8.03 3.84
CA ASN A 78 5.20 8.72 5.05
C ASN A 78 3.90 8.08 5.58
N LYS A 79 3.84 7.80 6.88
CA LYS A 79 2.57 7.42 7.52
C LYS A 79 1.68 8.66 7.63
N ILE A 80 0.42 8.53 7.23
CA ILE A 80 -0.60 9.58 7.38
C ILE A 80 -1.80 8.97 8.10
N GLU A 81 -2.35 9.70 9.07
CA GLU A 81 -3.43 9.22 9.93
C GLU A 81 -4.80 9.79 9.52
N GLU A 82 -4.80 10.93 8.84
CA GLU A 82 -5.99 11.58 8.32
C GLU A 82 -5.76 12.06 6.89
N ILE A 83 -6.77 11.87 6.04
CA ILE A 83 -6.81 12.52 4.73
C ILE A 83 -8.13 13.25 4.56
N GLN A 84 -8.04 14.43 3.95
CA GLN A 84 -9.22 15.19 3.59
C GLN A 84 -9.63 14.85 2.16
N VAL A 85 -10.86 14.39 2.00
CA VAL A 85 -11.50 14.17 0.70
C VAL A 85 -12.69 15.11 0.64
N GLU A 86 -12.61 16.10 -0.25
CA GLU A 86 -13.59 17.19 -0.34
C GLU A 86 -13.78 17.89 1.03
N ASN A 87 -15.00 17.85 1.57
CA ASN A 87 -15.37 18.46 2.86
C ASN A 87 -15.44 17.43 4.01
N ARG A 88 -14.88 16.23 3.83
CA ARG A 88 -14.90 15.16 4.84
C ARG A 88 -13.48 14.68 5.17
N LYS A 89 -13.22 14.49 6.46
CA LYS A 89 -12.00 13.86 6.96
C LYS A 89 -12.21 12.37 7.11
N TYR A 90 -11.24 11.59 6.63
CA TYR A 90 -11.20 10.14 6.76
C TYR A 90 -9.98 9.76 7.56
N SER A 91 -10.18 9.04 8.67
CA SER A 91 -9.08 8.50 9.47
C SER A 91 -8.67 7.13 8.96
N TYR A 92 -7.36 6.96 8.77
CA TYR A 92 -6.75 5.72 8.34
C TYR A 92 -5.64 5.33 9.33
N PRO A 93 -5.83 4.29 10.16
CA PRO A 93 -4.86 3.95 11.20
C PRO A 93 -3.48 3.56 10.65
N HIS A 94 -3.44 2.96 9.44
CA HIS A 94 -2.20 2.58 8.76
C HIS A 94 -2.29 2.84 7.26
N LEU A 95 -2.18 4.11 6.91
CA LEU A 95 -2.03 4.55 5.54
C LEU A 95 -0.64 5.14 5.35
N TYR A 96 0.07 4.65 4.35
CA TYR A 96 1.39 5.07 3.97
C TYR A 96 1.31 5.69 2.59
N ILE A 97 1.84 6.91 2.44
CA ILE A 97 1.76 7.66 1.19
C ILE A 97 3.15 8.05 0.72
N LYS A 98 3.36 7.90 -0.59
CA LYS A 98 4.47 8.49 -1.32
C LYS A 98 3.95 9.40 -2.41
N GLU A 99 4.16 10.70 -2.23
CA GLU A 99 3.90 11.69 -3.28
C GLU A 99 5.00 11.65 -4.34
N LEU A 100 4.58 11.66 -5.59
CA LEU A 100 5.48 11.65 -6.74
C LEU A 100 5.48 13.04 -7.37
N GLN A 101 6.66 13.66 -7.40
CA GLN A 101 6.86 15.00 -7.96
C GLN A 101 7.17 14.88 -9.45
N PHE A 102 6.16 15.05 -10.30
CA PHE A 102 6.34 15.09 -11.76
C PHE A 102 5.23 15.90 -12.45
N ASP A 103 5.53 16.41 -13.64
CA ASP A 103 4.59 17.16 -14.47
C ASP A 103 3.48 16.27 -15.04
N GLU A 104 2.26 16.81 -15.16
CA GLU A 104 1.05 16.05 -15.57
C GLU A 104 1.11 15.46 -17.00
N LYS A 105 2.16 15.74 -17.78
CA LYS A 105 2.33 15.28 -19.18
C LYS A 105 2.91 13.87 -19.32
N TRP A 106 3.37 13.23 -18.25
CA TRP A 106 4.01 11.92 -18.33
C TRP A 106 3.03 10.74 -18.34
N ASP A 107 3.34 9.70 -19.10
CA ASP A 107 2.62 8.41 -19.02
C ASP A 107 2.89 7.79 -17.64
N VAL A 108 1.84 7.77 -16.82
CA VAL A 108 1.85 7.22 -15.45
C VAL A 108 2.44 5.80 -15.43
N LEU A 109 2.15 4.98 -16.45
CA LEU A 109 2.69 3.63 -16.50
C LEU A 109 4.21 3.63 -16.57
N ASN A 110 4.81 4.53 -17.34
CA ASN A 110 6.27 4.64 -17.42
C ASN A 110 6.90 5.13 -16.12
N LEU A 111 6.20 5.98 -15.37
CA LEU A 111 6.67 6.46 -14.07
C LEU A 111 6.80 5.28 -13.10
N ILE A 112 5.72 4.53 -12.91
CA ILE A 112 5.67 3.45 -11.94
C ILE A 112 6.27 2.13 -12.46
N LYS A 113 6.54 1.98 -13.77
CA LYS A 113 7.08 0.75 -14.37
C LYS A 113 8.32 0.27 -13.64
N ASN A 114 8.44 -1.04 -13.41
CA ASN A 114 9.55 -1.66 -12.68
C ASN A 114 9.69 -1.16 -11.24
N ASP A 115 8.66 -0.54 -10.66
CA ASP A 115 8.67 -0.27 -9.22
C ASP A 115 8.19 -1.51 -8.46
N THR A 116 8.87 -1.79 -7.34
CA THR A 116 8.40 -2.71 -6.32
C THR A 116 8.25 -1.94 -5.02
N VAL A 117 7.05 -1.99 -4.45
CA VAL A 117 6.80 -1.44 -3.12
C VAL A 117 6.83 -2.60 -2.12
N THR A 118 7.69 -2.47 -1.11
CA THR A 118 7.82 -3.44 -0.03
C THR A 118 7.25 -2.84 1.25
N LEU A 119 6.23 -3.51 1.79
CA LEU A 119 5.69 -3.24 3.12
C LEU A 119 6.40 -4.14 4.12
N PHE A 120 7.09 -3.54 5.08
CA PHE A 120 7.71 -4.20 6.22
C PHE A 120 6.79 -4.11 7.42
N VAL A 121 6.49 -5.25 8.03
CA VAL A 121 5.75 -5.37 9.29
C VAL A 121 6.60 -6.21 10.24
N GLU A 122 7.27 -5.56 11.19
CA GLU A 122 8.28 -6.19 12.05
C GLU A 122 9.36 -6.93 11.22
N ASN A 123 9.41 -8.26 11.31
CA ASN A 123 10.38 -9.13 10.64
C ASN A 123 9.81 -9.78 9.36
N GLN A 124 8.63 -9.34 8.89
CA GLN A 124 7.99 -9.83 7.68
C GLN A 124 7.89 -8.73 6.64
N ASN A 125 7.94 -9.12 5.37
CA ASN A 125 7.84 -8.22 4.23
C ASN A 125 6.80 -8.73 3.23
N TYR A 126 6.13 -7.80 2.58
CA TYR A 126 5.07 -8.02 1.60
C TYR A 126 5.38 -7.16 0.37
N GLU A 127 5.47 -7.77 -0.80
CA GLU A 127 5.93 -7.12 -2.02
C GLU A 127 4.78 -6.88 -3.00
N PHE A 128 4.77 -5.68 -3.58
CA PHE A 128 3.80 -5.22 -4.55
C PHE A 128 4.53 -4.73 -5.80
N ILE A 129 4.27 -5.37 -6.93
CA ILE A 129 4.96 -5.10 -8.19
C ILE A 129 4.08 -4.20 -9.06
N SER A 130 4.67 -3.13 -9.60
CA SER A 130 4.00 -2.26 -10.55
C SER A 130 3.54 -3.06 -11.78
N PRO A 131 2.36 -2.79 -12.34
CA PRO A 131 1.97 -3.44 -13.59
C PRO A 131 2.92 -3.04 -14.72
N VAL A 132 3.29 -4.03 -15.54
CA VAL A 132 3.98 -3.81 -16.81
C VAL A 132 2.95 -3.80 -17.93
N ARG A 133 3.12 -2.91 -18.90
CA ARG A 133 2.46 -3.03 -20.20
C ARG A 133 3.13 -4.20 -20.92
N GLU A 134 2.38 -5.25 -21.22
CA GLU A 134 2.78 -6.26 -22.21
C GLU A 134 2.87 -5.62 -23.61
#